data_AF-A0A972C8A4-F1
#
_entry.id   AF-A0A972C8A4-F1
#
_cell.length_a   1.000
_cell.length_b   1.000
_cell.length_c   1.000
_cell.angle_alpha   90.00
_cell.angle_beta   90.00
_cell.angle_gamma   90.00
#
_symmetry.space_group_name_H-M   'P 1'
#
loop_
_entity.id
_entity.type
_entity.pdbx_description
1 polymer ?
#
loop_
_entity_poly.entity_id
_entity_poly.type
_entity_poly.pdbx_seq_one_letter_code
_entity_poly.pdbx_strand_id
1 'polypeptide(L)'
;MNIQQLTDLENALLAAGLIVDRIEYDKLVRCKTADDKGHKRSGWYRVFNGAVIVATFGDWRTGQRGVWVSGGDLSLSDRQAAEAFAKQAKAERLAEQERQYRTNAERLEIILQECRPLQPGGPVADYLNGRGIPLPNTEALMQHDRLPYWHDGQITGHYPAMIGLVTDANGRLVNLHRTYLTPDGKKADVPIVKKLCASAGSMNGACIKMGDPALNKKGELILGVSEGAETALAASCLFGIPVWAAVSAHGLKSFTPPPEVQKIYLLGDNDESGTGQLAAKECGQRLARAGFSAGLVIPDSVGDWNDELLARRAAI
;
A
#
# COMPACT_ATOMS: atom_id res chain seq x y z
N MET A 1 26.05 -26.50 20.25
CA MET A 1 24.88 -27.31 20.58
C MET A 1 25.31 -28.76 20.76
N ASN A 2 24.86 -29.44 21.83
CA ASN A 2 25.02 -30.89 21.92
C ASN A 2 23.98 -31.60 21.02
N ILE A 3 24.20 -32.86 20.66
CA ILE A 3 23.31 -33.58 19.72
C ILE A 3 21.86 -33.61 20.23
N GLN A 4 21.66 -33.76 21.54
CA GLN A 4 20.33 -33.82 22.15
C GLN A 4 19.53 -32.52 21.94
N GLN A 5 20.14 -31.36 22.18
CA GLN A 5 19.50 -30.05 21.99
C GLN A 5 19.12 -29.78 20.54
N LEU A 6 19.92 -30.27 19.57
CA LEU A 6 19.60 -30.17 18.14
C LEU A 6 18.33 -30.96 17.84
N THR A 7 18.30 -32.22 18.28
CA THR A 7 17.19 -33.13 18.09
C THR A 7 15.91 -32.59 18.74
N ASP A 8 16.01 -32.02 19.94
CA ASP A 8 14.86 -31.46 20.66
C ASP A 8 14.28 -30.23 19.93
N LEU A 9 15.15 -29.38 19.36
CA LEU A 9 14.74 -28.25 18.55
C LEU A 9 14.10 -28.69 17.23
N GLU A 10 14.71 -29.65 16.53
CA GLU A 10 14.16 -30.22 15.29
C GLU A 10 12.76 -30.82 15.53
N ASN A 11 12.59 -31.55 16.63
CA ASN A 11 11.30 -32.10 17.06
C ASN A 11 10.28 -30.99 17.36
N ALA A 12 10.68 -29.90 18.01
CA ALA A 12 9.80 -28.77 18.30
C ALA A 12 9.33 -28.04 17.02
N LEU A 13 10.24 -27.85 16.05
CA LEU A 13 9.90 -27.25 14.75
C LEU A 13 8.97 -28.17 13.96
N LEU A 14 9.23 -29.48 13.96
CA LEU A 14 8.38 -30.47 13.31
C LEU A 14 6.98 -30.53 13.94
N ALA A 15 6.89 -30.49 15.27
CA ALA A 15 5.62 -30.45 16.00
C ALA A 15 4.82 -29.16 15.69
N ALA A 16 5.50 -28.07 15.36
CA ALA A 16 4.89 -26.84 14.87
C ALA A 16 4.52 -26.89 13.37
N GLY A 17 4.68 -28.04 12.71
CA GLY A 17 4.33 -28.26 11.31
C GLY A 17 5.39 -27.78 10.31
N LEU A 18 6.61 -27.45 10.76
CA LEU A 18 7.69 -26.95 9.93
C LEU A 18 8.58 -28.11 9.46
N ILE A 19 8.87 -28.15 8.16
CA ILE A 19 9.74 -29.15 7.54
C ILE A 19 11.12 -28.50 7.34
N VAL A 20 12.11 -28.95 8.13
CA VAL A 20 13.45 -28.36 8.18
C VAL A 20 14.50 -29.45 7.96
N ASP A 21 15.24 -29.38 6.85
CA ASP A 21 16.28 -30.37 6.52
C ASP A 21 17.59 -30.13 7.27
N ARG A 22 17.91 -28.85 7.53
CA ARG A 22 19.10 -28.42 8.26
C ARG A 22 18.80 -27.15 9.01
N ILE A 23 19.13 -27.13 10.29
CA ILE A 23 19.04 -25.92 11.11
C ILE A 23 20.15 -24.94 10.74
N GLU A 24 19.75 -23.73 10.37
CA GLU A 24 20.65 -22.60 10.19
C GLU A 24 20.48 -21.59 11.32
N TYR A 25 21.60 -21.02 11.76
CA TYR A 25 21.66 -20.12 12.90
C TYR A 25 21.74 -18.66 12.44
N ASP A 26 21.31 -17.78 13.34
CA ASP A 26 21.52 -16.34 13.30
C ASP A 26 20.89 -15.61 12.09
N LYS A 27 20.07 -16.31 11.31
CA LYS A 27 19.26 -15.77 10.22
C LYS A 27 17.83 -16.28 10.26
N LEU A 28 16.93 -15.53 9.63
CA LEU A 28 15.57 -15.99 9.40
C LEU A 28 15.57 -16.93 8.19
N VAL A 29 15.11 -18.17 8.40
CA VAL A 29 15.03 -19.22 7.38
C VAL A 29 13.58 -19.42 6.99
N ARG A 30 13.32 -19.46 5.68
CA ARG A 30 12.01 -19.86 5.12
C ARG A 30 12.03 -21.36 4.83
N CYS A 31 11.07 -22.07 5.38
CA CYS A 31 10.92 -23.51 5.24
C CYS A 31 9.50 -23.88 4.80
N LYS A 32 9.30 -25.14 4.40
CA LYS A 32 7.98 -25.64 4.05
C LYS A 32 7.17 -25.97 5.28
N THR A 33 5.86 -25.92 5.15
CA THR A 33 4.91 -26.57 6.06
C THR A 33 4.28 -27.78 5.38
N ALA A 34 3.65 -28.67 6.15
CA ALA A 34 2.91 -29.81 5.60
C ALA A 34 1.85 -29.40 4.56
N ASP A 35 1.25 -28.22 4.73
CA ASP A 35 0.22 -27.67 3.83
C ASP A 35 0.78 -26.99 2.57
N ASP A 36 2.10 -26.80 2.44
CA ASP A 36 2.69 -26.06 1.32
C ASP A 36 2.69 -26.88 0.03
N LYS A 37 2.06 -26.35 -1.02
CA LYS A 37 2.09 -26.91 -2.39
C LYS A 37 3.17 -26.25 -3.25
N GLY A 38 3.81 -27.04 -4.11
CA GLY A 38 4.79 -26.56 -5.08
C GLY A 38 6.06 -25.98 -4.43
N HIS A 39 6.46 -24.78 -4.84
CA HIS A 39 7.66 -24.08 -4.35
C HIS A 39 7.39 -23.13 -3.17
N LYS A 40 6.16 -23.10 -2.65
CA LYS A 40 5.80 -22.24 -1.52
C LYS A 40 6.53 -22.68 -0.24
N ARG A 41 6.84 -21.69 0.60
CA ARG A 41 7.51 -21.84 1.90
C ARG A 41 6.84 -20.90 2.91
N SER A 42 5.69 -21.27 3.43
CA SER A 42 4.91 -20.44 4.36
C SER A 42 5.46 -20.47 5.80
N GLY A 43 6.19 -21.52 6.13
CA GLY A 43 6.91 -21.68 7.40
C GLY A 43 8.15 -20.78 7.51
N TRP A 44 8.48 -20.41 8.74
CA TRP A 44 9.72 -19.73 9.07
C TRP A 44 10.23 -20.09 10.45
N TYR A 45 11.54 -20.02 10.62
CA TYR A 45 12.18 -20.07 11.92
C TYR A 45 13.43 -19.18 11.96
N ARG A 46 13.88 -18.84 13.16
CA ARG A 46 15.18 -18.22 13.43
C ARG A 46 15.73 -18.80 14.72
N VAL A 47 16.92 -19.37 14.63
CA VAL A 47 17.63 -19.94 15.78
C VAL A 47 18.74 -18.98 16.18
N PHE A 48 18.80 -18.67 17.47
CA PHE A 48 19.83 -17.87 18.10
C PHE A 48 20.76 -18.81 18.85
N ASN A 49 22.03 -18.84 18.46
CA ASN A 49 23.02 -19.71 19.08
C ASN A 49 23.79 -18.93 20.16
N GLY A 50 23.56 -19.26 21.43
CA GLY A 50 24.21 -18.64 22.58
C GLY A 50 24.53 -19.65 23.67
N ALA A 51 24.73 -19.18 24.90
CA ALA A 51 24.86 -20.04 26.08
C ALA A 51 23.62 -20.95 26.27
N VAL A 52 22.46 -20.41 25.87
CA VAL A 52 21.20 -21.12 25.67
C VAL A 52 20.76 -20.89 24.23
N ILE A 53 20.19 -21.91 23.60
CA ILE A 53 19.69 -21.85 22.23
C ILE A 53 18.22 -21.47 22.28
N VAL A 54 17.88 -20.39 21.59
CA VAL A 54 16.50 -19.90 21.48
C VAL A 54 16.08 -20.00 20.03
N ALA A 55 14.91 -20.54 19.76
CA ALA A 55 14.33 -20.54 18.42
C ALA A 55 12.97 -19.87 18.44
N THR A 56 12.76 -18.90 17.56
CA THR A 56 11.43 -18.37 17.25
C THR A 56 10.97 -18.93 15.93
N PHE A 57 9.72 -19.34 15.82
CA PHE A 57 9.20 -19.97 14.62
C PHE A 57 7.72 -19.69 14.40
N GLY A 58 7.21 -19.98 13.19
CA GLY A 58 5.80 -19.82 12.88
C GLY A 58 5.45 -20.11 11.43
N ASP A 59 4.17 -19.89 11.11
CA ASP A 59 3.61 -20.00 9.76
C ASP A 59 2.93 -18.66 9.39
N TRP A 60 3.40 -18.03 8.31
CA TRP A 60 2.86 -16.76 7.83
C TRP A 60 1.42 -16.86 7.33
N ARG A 61 0.99 -18.02 6.85
CA ARG A 61 -0.34 -18.27 6.30
C ARG A 61 -1.38 -18.41 7.41
N THR A 62 -1.06 -19.16 8.47
CA THR A 62 -1.99 -19.39 9.60
C THR A 62 -1.85 -18.33 10.70
N GLY A 63 -0.73 -17.63 10.74
CA GLY A 63 -0.40 -16.67 11.80
C GLY A 63 0.15 -17.32 13.08
N GLN A 64 0.32 -18.64 13.12
CA GLN A 64 0.88 -19.36 14.26
C GLN A 64 2.30 -18.90 14.56
N ARG A 65 2.64 -18.75 15.85
CA ARG A 65 3.97 -18.40 16.34
C ARG A 65 4.31 -19.18 17.60
N GLY A 66 5.59 -19.51 17.78
CA GLY A 66 6.11 -20.17 18.97
C GLY A 66 7.54 -19.77 19.27
N VAL A 67 7.96 -20.07 20.50
CA VAL A 67 9.32 -19.92 20.98
C VAL A 67 9.74 -21.24 21.62
N TRP A 68 10.94 -21.71 21.31
CA TRP A 68 11.59 -22.87 21.92
C TRP A 68 12.91 -22.45 22.54
N VAL A 69 13.31 -23.12 23.63
CA VAL A 69 14.52 -22.81 24.39
C VAL A 69 15.18 -24.12 24.84
N SER A 70 16.50 -24.23 24.67
CA SER A 70 17.24 -25.40 25.15
C SER A 70 17.34 -25.41 26.68
N GLY A 71 16.86 -26.46 27.34
CA GLY A 71 17.11 -26.68 28.78
C GLY A 71 16.03 -26.22 29.76
N GLY A 72 14.82 -25.87 29.30
CA GLY A 72 13.68 -25.56 30.17
C GLY A 72 13.49 -24.07 30.46
N ASP A 73 13.06 -23.72 31.68
CA ASP A 73 12.71 -22.35 32.09
C ASP A 73 13.87 -21.38 31.83
N LEU A 74 13.61 -20.36 31.01
CA LEU A 74 14.57 -19.28 30.73
C LEU A 74 14.99 -18.62 32.04
N SER A 75 16.28 -18.66 32.36
CA SER A 75 16.84 -17.80 33.39
C SER A 75 16.60 -16.33 33.02
N LEU A 76 16.63 -15.43 34.00
CA LEU A 76 16.49 -13.98 33.73
C LEU A 76 17.53 -13.49 32.70
N SER A 77 18.75 -14.04 32.72
CA SER A 77 19.79 -13.75 31.73
C SER A 77 19.44 -14.22 30.32
N ASP A 78 18.77 -15.37 30.17
CA ASP A 78 18.39 -15.88 28.85
C ASP A 78 17.22 -15.07 28.25
N ARG A 79 16.30 -14.58 29.10
CA ARG A 79 15.24 -13.64 28.69
C ARG A 79 15.84 -12.33 28.19
N GLN A 80 16.79 -11.77 28.94
CA GLN A 80 17.48 -10.54 28.57
C GLN A 80 18.27 -10.69 27.27
N ALA A 81 18.95 -11.82 27.07
CA ALA A 81 19.65 -12.12 25.81
C ALA A 81 18.67 -12.23 24.64
N ALA A 82 17.56 -12.98 24.78
CA ALA A 82 16.53 -13.12 23.75
C ALA A 82 15.88 -11.78 23.38
N GLU A 83 15.59 -10.93 24.36
CA GLU A 83 15.09 -9.57 24.15
C GLU A 83 16.11 -8.69 23.41
N ALA A 84 17.39 -8.75 23.79
CA ALA A 84 18.46 -8.01 23.13
C ALA A 84 18.62 -8.43 21.66
N PHE A 85 18.55 -9.74 21.37
CA PHE A 85 18.59 -10.25 20.00
C PHE A 85 17.34 -9.88 19.20
N ALA A 86 16.14 -9.97 19.77
CA ALA A 86 14.91 -9.54 19.11
C ALA A 86 14.96 -8.04 18.77
N LYS A 87 15.51 -7.22 19.67
CA LYS A 87 15.75 -5.80 19.47
C LYS A 87 16.78 -5.57 18.35
N GLN A 88 17.89 -6.29 18.33
CA GLN A 88 18.91 -6.20 17.28
C GLN A 88 18.35 -6.64 15.92
N ALA A 89 17.68 -7.79 15.85
CA ALA A 89 17.02 -8.30 14.65
C ALA A 89 15.97 -7.32 14.09
N LYS A 90 15.23 -6.65 14.98
CA LYS A 90 14.30 -5.58 14.59
C LYS A 90 15.06 -4.38 14.03
N ALA A 91 16.14 -3.96 14.67
CA ALA A 91 16.97 -2.85 14.21
C ALA A 91 17.61 -3.14 12.83
N GLU A 92 18.16 -4.34 12.62
CA GLU A 92 18.73 -4.77 11.34
C GLU A 92 17.69 -4.75 10.22
N ARG A 93 16.48 -5.28 10.48
CA ARG A 93 15.36 -5.25 9.51
C ARG A 93 14.95 -3.84 9.15
N LEU A 94 14.85 -2.95 10.15
CA LEU A 94 14.51 -1.55 9.92
C LEU A 94 15.61 -0.85 9.10
N ALA A 95 16.89 -1.10 9.43
CA ALA A 95 18.01 -0.53 8.68
C ALA A 95 18.06 -1.03 7.23
N GLU A 96 17.77 -2.31 6.98
CA GLU A 96 17.67 -2.85 5.61
C GLU A 96 16.48 -2.24 4.85
N GLN A 97 15.32 -2.14 5.50
CA GLN A 97 14.16 -1.49 4.91
C GLN A 97 14.44 -0.02 4.57
N GLU A 98 15.13 0.72 5.44
CA GLU A 98 15.54 2.09 5.18
C GLU A 98 16.51 2.20 4.00
N ARG A 99 17.49 1.28 3.88
CA ARG A 99 18.37 1.23 2.70
C ARG A 99 17.56 1.01 1.42
N GLN A 100 16.66 0.03 1.43
CA GLN A 100 15.79 -0.24 0.28
C GLN A 100 14.90 0.96 -0.07
N TYR A 101 14.39 1.67 0.94
CA TYR A 101 13.61 2.89 0.74
C TYR A 101 14.42 4.01 0.10
N ARG A 102 15.70 4.20 0.48
CA ARG A 102 16.59 5.18 -0.16
C ARG A 102 16.84 4.84 -1.63
N THR A 103 17.18 3.58 -1.94
CA THR A 103 17.36 3.14 -3.33
C THR A 103 16.07 3.28 -4.14
N ASN A 104 14.91 3.01 -3.53
CA ASN A 104 13.64 3.21 -4.20
C ASN A 104 13.35 4.70 -4.43
N ALA A 105 13.67 5.59 -3.48
CA ALA A 105 13.52 7.04 -3.64
C ALA A 105 14.29 7.56 -4.85
N GLU A 106 15.56 7.17 -5.01
CA GLU A 106 16.39 7.51 -6.16
C GLU A 106 15.73 7.08 -7.50
N ARG A 107 15.12 5.89 -7.52
CA ARG A 107 14.38 5.41 -8.71
C ARG A 107 13.11 6.21 -8.98
N LEU A 108 12.40 6.66 -7.94
CA LEU A 108 11.23 7.53 -8.11
C LEU A 108 11.67 8.87 -8.69
N GLU A 109 12.77 9.45 -8.18
CA GLU A 109 13.31 10.72 -8.67
C GLU A 109 13.71 10.66 -10.15
N ILE A 110 14.34 9.57 -10.61
CA ILE A 110 14.66 9.38 -12.03
C ILE A 110 13.40 9.43 -12.89
N ILE A 111 12.33 8.72 -12.50
CA ILE A 111 11.05 8.75 -13.23
C ILE A 111 10.47 10.17 -13.20
N LEU A 112 10.56 10.86 -12.07
CA LEU A 112 10.03 12.22 -11.92
C LEU A 112 10.74 13.26 -12.77
N GLN A 113 12.05 13.13 -12.97
CA GLN A 113 12.82 14.02 -13.85
C GLN A 113 12.36 13.95 -15.31
N GLU A 114 11.80 12.80 -15.72
CA GLU A 114 11.22 12.61 -17.06
C GLU A 114 9.72 12.97 -17.12
N CYS A 115 9.09 13.26 -15.98
CA CYS A 115 7.71 13.69 -15.92
C CYS A 115 7.58 15.18 -16.22
N ARG A 116 6.41 15.57 -16.72
CA ARG A 116 6.02 16.97 -16.92
C ARG A 116 4.69 17.25 -16.24
N PRO A 117 4.42 18.52 -15.84
CA PRO A 117 3.09 18.91 -15.41
C PRO A 117 2.04 18.53 -16.44
N LEU A 118 0.81 18.31 -15.99
CA LEU A 118 -0.32 18.12 -16.91
C LEU A 118 -0.43 19.32 -17.85
N GLN A 119 -0.62 19.06 -19.14
CA GLN A 119 -0.81 20.08 -20.17
C GLN A 119 -2.10 19.79 -20.94
N PRO A 120 -2.76 20.81 -21.50
CA PRO A 120 -3.86 20.58 -22.44
C PRO A 120 -3.39 19.78 -23.66
N GLY A 121 -4.20 18.83 -24.10
CA GLY A 121 -3.91 17.94 -25.21
C GLY A 121 -2.93 16.80 -24.86
N GLY A 122 -2.94 15.77 -25.70
CA GLY A 122 -2.11 14.59 -25.53
C GLY A 122 -2.72 13.53 -24.59
N PRO A 123 -2.03 12.39 -24.42
CA PRO A 123 -2.65 11.16 -23.92
C PRO A 123 -3.34 11.29 -22.56
N VAL A 124 -2.74 12.01 -21.60
CA VAL A 124 -3.30 12.14 -20.25
C VAL A 124 -4.50 13.10 -20.25
N ALA A 125 -4.42 14.22 -20.96
CA ALA A 125 -5.54 15.15 -21.07
C ALA A 125 -6.72 14.51 -21.80
N ASP A 126 -6.46 13.80 -22.90
CA ASP A 126 -7.48 13.10 -23.69
C ASP A 126 -8.15 11.99 -22.85
N TYR A 127 -7.37 11.27 -22.03
CA TYR A 127 -7.88 10.27 -21.10
C TYR A 127 -8.78 10.84 -20.00
N LEU A 128 -8.42 11.99 -19.42
CA LEU A 128 -9.25 12.65 -18.42
C LEU A 128 -10.51 13.23 -19.06
N ASN A 129 -10.38 13.88 -20.21
CA ASN A 129 -11.50 14.45 -20.97
C ASN A 129 -12.50 13.38 -21.41
N GLY A 130 -12.03 12.23 -21.91
CA GLY A 130 -12.88 11.08 -22.26
C GLY A 130 -13.67 10.52 -21.08
N ARG A 131 -13.26 10.87 -19.86
CA ARG A 131 -13.94 10.56 -18.60
C ARG A 131 -14.72 11.74 -18.02
N GLY A 132 -14.92 12.79 -18.80
CA GLY A 132 -15.62 13.99 -18.35
C GLY A 132 -14.87 14.77 -17.25
N ILE A 133 -13.61 14.45 -16.99
CA ILE A 133 -12.79 15.14 -15.99
C ILE A 133 -11.99 16.22 -16.76
N PRO A 134 -12.25 17.52 -16.53
CA PRO A 134 -11.43 18.56 -17.11
C PRO A 134 -10.01 18.46 -16.53
N LEU A 135 -9.02 18.96 -17.27
CA LEU A 135 -7.62 18.93 -16.83
C LEU A 135 -7.49 19.58 -15.43
N PRO A 136 -7.12 18.82 -14.38
CA PRO A 136 -7.09 19.35 -13.03
C PRO A 136 -5.89 20.27 -12.85
N ASN A 137 -6.10 21.39 -12.17
CA ASN A 137 -5.02 22.27 -11.75
C ASN A 137 -4.40 21.74 -10.45
N THR A 138 -3.46 20.81 -10.57
CA THR A 138 -2.80 20.16 -9.42
C THR A 138 -1.38 19.74 -9.75
N GLU A 139 -0.49 19.82 -8.76
CA GLU A 139 0.88 19.29 -8.86
C GLU A 139 0.96 17.81 -8.47
N ALA A 140 -0.11 17.25 -7.90
CA ALA A 140 -0.13 15.86 -7.45
C ALA A 140 -0.28 14.86 -8.62
N LEU A 141 -0.58 15.34 -9.82
CA LEU A 141 -0.67 14.55 -11.04
C LEU A 141 0.25 15.13 -12.10
N MET A 142 0.92 14.25 -12.82
CA MET A 142 1.84 14.57 -13.90
C MET A 142 1.66 13.61 -15.07
N GLN A 143 2.37 13.88 -16.16
CA GLN A 143 2.39 13.06 -17.35
C GLN A 143 3.80 12.61 -17.68
N HIS A 144 3.91 11.42 -18.27
CA HIS A 144 5.15 10.86 -18.79
C HIS A 144 4.89 10.32 -20.20
N ASP A 145 5.70 10.68 -21.19
CA ASP A 145 5.40 10.37 -22.60
C ASP A 145 5.62 8.90 -22.95
N ARG A 146 6.65 8.28 -22.36
CA ARG A 146 7.14 6.98 -22.80
C ARG A 146 7.70 6.15 -21.65
N LEU A 147 6.87 5.89 -20.64
CA LEU A 147 7.26 5.17 -19.43
C LEU A 147 7.46 3.67 -19.73
N PRO A 148 8.57 3.05 -19.31
CA PRO A 148 8.76 1.61 -19.42
C PRO A 148 7.68 0.84 -18.64
N TYR A 149 7.09 -0.17 -19.29
CA TYR A 149 6.16 -1.10 -18.68
C TYR A 149 6.86 -2.41 -18.38
N TRP A 150 6.97 -2.71 -17.08
CA TRP A 150 7.60 -3.93 -16.58
C TRP A 150 6.54 -4.97 -16.21
N HIS A 151 6.70 -6.20 -16.70
CA HIS A 151 5.88 -7.35 -16.33
C HIS A 151 6.77 -8.60 -16.22
N ASP A 152 6.58 -9.39 -15.17
CA ASP A 152 7.38 -10.60 -14.89
C ASP A 152 8.91 -10.40 -14.98
N GLY A 153 9.39 -9.25 -14.49
CA GLY A 153 10.82 -8.93 -14.42
C GLY A 153 11.43 -8.43 -15.72
N GLN A 154 10.64 -8.23 -16.78
CA GLN A 154 11.11 -7.74 -18.09
C GLN A 154 10.34 -6.50 -18.54
N ILE A 155 10.96 -5.66 -19.35
CA ILE A 155 10.27 -4.56 -20.05
C ILE A 155 9.54 -5.16 -21.25
N THR A 156 8.21 -5.06 -21.27
CA THR A 156 7.39 -5.58 -22.39
C THR A 156 6.76 -4.47 -23.24
N GLY A 157 7.03 -3.19 -22.92
CA GLY A 157 6.55 -2.06 -23.72
C GLY A 157 6.95 -0.72 -23.13
N HIS A 158 6.62 0.36 -23.86
CA HIS A 158 6.74 1.74 -23.39
C HIS A 158 5.46 2.48 -23.77
N TYR A 159 4.92 3.25 -22.84
CA TYR A 159 3.60 3.87 -23.00
C TYR A 159 3.57 5.27 -22.39
N PRO A 160 2.76 6.18 -22.93
CA PRO A 160 2.31 7.33 -22.16
C PRO A 160 1.71 6.91 -20.83
N ALA A 161 1.88 7.73 -19.79
CA ALA A 161 1.35 7.42 -18.47
C ALA A 161 0.93 8.68 -17.71
N MET A 162 -0.18 8.58 -17.00
CA MET A 162 -0.52 9.51 -15.93
C MET A 162 0.17 9.06 -14.65
N ILE A 163 0.88 9.97 -14.01
CA ILE A 163 1.69 9.75 -12.81
C ILE A 163 1.05 10.48 -11.65
N GLY A 164 0.62 9.73 -10.63
CA GLY A 164 0.15 10.28 -9.36
C GLY A 164 1.24 10.26 -8.30
N LEU A 165 1.52 11.42 -7.71
CA LEU A 165 2.47 11.58 -6.62
C LEU A 165 1.85 11.09 -5.32
N VAL A 166 2.35 9.98 -4.78
CA VAL A 166 1.87 9.45 -3.50
C VAL A 166 2.78 9.97 -2.40
N THR A 167 2.24 10.81 -1.52
CA THR A 167 2.98 11.44 -0.42
C THR A 167 2.46 10.99 0.94
N ASP A 168 3.35 10.92 1.92
CA ASP A 168 2.98 10.67 3.32
C ASP A 168 2.40 11.93 3.99
N ALA A 169 2.06 11.84 5.28
CA ALA A 169 1.48 12.94 6.05
C ALA A 169 2.40 14.19 6.09
N ASN A 170 3.72 14.01 6.00
CA ASN A 170 4.70 15.10 6.00
C ASN A 170 4.98 15.64 4.60
N GLY A 171 4.26 15.17 3.57
CA GLY A 171 4.46 15.58 2.18
C GLY A 171 5.65 14.92 1.50
N ARG A 172 6.32 13.95 2.14
CA ARG A 172 7.43 13.25 1.50
C ARG A 172 6.89 12.27 0.46
N LEU A 173 7.47 12.28 -0.74
CA LEU A 173 7.16 11.31 -1.79
C LEU A 173 7.55 9.90 -1.33
N VAL A 174 6.59 8.99 -1.33
CA VAL A 174 6.82 7.58 -0.94
C VAL A 174 6.52 6.60 -2.07
N ASN A 175 5.80 7.01 -3.11
CA ASN A 175 5.53 6.18 -4.28
C ASN A 175 5.05 7.01 -5.49
N LEU A 176 5.02 6.38 -6.65
CA LEU A 176 4.37 6.87 -7.86
C LEU A 176 3.30 5.88 -8.30
N HIS A 177 2.06 6.35 -8.39
CA HIS A 177 0.98 5.59 -8.99
C HIS A 177 0.94 5.85 -10.49
N ARG A 178 1.11 4.81 -11.30
CA ARG A 178 1.22 4.90 -12.77
C ARG A 178 -0.04 4.35 -13.39
N THR A 179 -0.70 5.13 -14.22
CA THR A 179 -1.78 4.64 -15.11
C THR A 179 -1.25 4.66 -16.53
N TYR A 180 -1.03 3.49 -17.11
CA TYR A 180 -0.50 3.36 -18.47
C TYR A 180 -1.60 3.60 -19.51
N LEU A 181 -1.29 4.41 -20.51
CA LEU A 181 -2.23 4.89 -21.51
C LEU A 181 -1.71 4.61 -22.92
N THR A 182 -2.62 4.62 -23.87
CA THR A 182 -2.31 4.65 -25.30
C THR A 182 -2.08 6.09 -25.77
N PRO A 183 -1.44 6.32 -26.93
CA PRO A 183 -1.29 7.67 -27.50
C PRO A 183 -2.61 8.41 -27.76
N ASP A 184 -3.71 7.69 -27.97
CA ASP A 184 -5.07 8.23 -28.16
C ASP A 184 -5.86 8.40 -26.85
N GLY A 185 -5.19 8.35 -25.69
CA GLY A 185 -5.82 8.67 -24.40
C GLY A 185 -6.76 7.59 -23.87
N LYS A 186 -6.53 6.33 -24.20
CA LYS A 186 -7.24 5.18 -23.60
C LYS A 186 -6.33 4.46 -22.62
N LYS A 187 -6.91 3.59 -21.80
CA LYS A 187 -6.14 2.63 -20.99
C LYS A 187 -5.32 1.73 -21.91
N ALA A 188 -4.04 1.57 -21.62
CA ALA A 188 -3.20 0.63 -22.36
C ALA A 188 -3.71 -0.80 -22.15
N ASP A 189 -3.72 -1.59 -23.23
CA ASP A 189 -4.02 -3.02 -23.18
C ASP A 189 -2.79 -3.79 -22.67
N VAL A 190 -2.64 -3.81 -21.35
CA VAL A 190 -1.54 -4.46 -20.64
C VAL A 190 -2.07 -5.23 -19.42
N PRO A 191 -1.37 -6.28 -18.97
CA PRO A 191 -1.86 -7.14 -17.88
C PRO A 191 -2.30 -6.41 -16.60
N ILE A 192 -1.60 -5.34 -16.21
CA ILE A 192 -1.98 -4.50 -15.07
C ILE A 192 -1.78 -3.03 -15.45
N VAL A 193 -2.86 -2.35 -15.80
CA VAL A 193 -2.83 -0.96 -16.31
C VAL A 193 -2.48 0.10 -15.25
N LYS A 194 -2.83 -0.14 -13.98
CA LYS A 194 -2.52 0.75 -12.85
C LYS A 194 -1.49 0.10 -11.93
N LYS A 195 -0.32 0.71 -11.74
CA LYS A 195 0.78 0.13 -10.96
C LYS A 195 1.44 1.14 -10.05
N LEU A 196 1.67 0.74 -8.80
CA LEU A 196 2.59 1.43 -7.91
C LEU A 196 4.05 1.05 -8.25
N CYS A 197 4.98 1.95 -7.97
CA CYS A 197 6.41 1.64 -7.92
C CYS A 197 6.74 0.86 -6.64
N ALA A 198 8.00 0.42 -6.50
CA ALA A 198 8.50 -0.01 -5.20
C ALA A 198 8.53 1.19 -4.25
N SER A 199 7.97 1.04 -3.04
CA SER A 199 7.80 2.16 -2.12
C SER A 199 9.14 2.65 -1.57
N ALA A 200 9.29 3.96 -1.49
CA ALA A 200 10.38 4.68 -0.85
C ALA A 200 10.06 5.06 0.61
N GLY A 201 8.95 4.56 1.14
CA GLY A 201 8.49 4.81 2.50
C GLY A 201 7.26 3.97 2.85
N SER A 202 6.70 4.25 4.03
CA SER A 202 5.42 3.66 4.45
C SER A 202 4.29 4.13 3.54
N MET A 203 3.47 3.20 3.07
CA MET A 203 2.24 3.50 2.33
C MET A 203 1.04 3.77 3.24
N ASN A 204 1.17 3.53 4.54
CA ASN A 204 0.06 3.68 5.48
C ASN A 204 -0.36 5.15 5.55
N GLY A 205 -1.60 5.43 5.16
CA GLY A 205 -2.15 6.78 5.08
C GLY A 205 -1.55 7.67 4.00
N ALA A 206 -0.67 7.15 3.12
CA ALA A 206 -0.11 7.92 2.02
C ALA A 206 -1.16 8.10 0.91
N CYS A 207 -1.19 9.28 0.29
CA CYS A 207 -2.24 9.66 -0.66
C CYS A 207 -1.68 10.47 -1.84
N ILE A 208 -2.41 10.46 -2.95
CA ILE A 208 -2.30 11.46 -4.01
C ILE A 208 -3.17 12.65 -3.59
N LYS A 209 -2.56 13.77 -3.22
CA LYS A 209 -3.23 14.92 -2.61
C LYS A 209 -3.60 15.97 -3.68
N MET A 210 -4.70 15.76 -4.39
CA MET A 210 -5.02 16.55 -5.60
C MET A 210 -5.57 17.95 -5.30
N GLY A 211 -5.95 18.24 -4.06
CA GLY A 211 -6.30 19.58 -3.62
C GLY A 211 -6.17 19.71 -2.09
N ASP A 212 -5.93 20.93 -1.63
CA ASP A 212 -5.86 21.23 -0.20
C ASP A 212 -7.26 21.25 0.42
N PRO A 213 -7.41 20.82 1.70
CA PRO A 213 -8.67 20.97 2.41
C PRO A 213 -9.20 22.42 2.34
N ALA A 214 -10.50 22.55 2.13
CA ALA A 214 -11.13 23.85 1.87
C ALA A 214 -12.41 24.01 2.70
N LEU A 215 -12.80 25.26 2.95
CA LEU A 215 -14.02 25.55 3.69
C LEU A 215 -15.24 25.28 2.80
N ASN A 216 -16.23 24.58 3.35
CA ASN A 216 -17.55 24.50 2.73
C ASN A 216 -18.38 25.76 3.02
N LYS A 217 -19.60 25.83 2.47
CA LYS A 217 -20.54 26.95 2.67
C LYS A 217 -20.93 27.19 4.14
N LYS A 218 -20.70 26.22 5.03
CA LYS A 218 -20.98 26.31 6.48
C LYS A 218 -19.74 26.71 7.29
N GLY A 219 -18.60 26.95 6.64
CA GLY A 219 -17.33 27.26 7.30
C GLY A 219 -16.63 26.05 7.90
N GLU A 220 -16.99 24.82 7.50
CA GLU A 220 -16.30 23.61 7.93
C GLU A 220 -15.16 23.27 6.98
N LEU A 221 -13.98 22.94 7.50
CA LEU A 221 -12.87 22.48 6.67
C LEU A 221 -13.13 21.03 6.22
N ILE A 222 -13.25 20.83 4.90
CA ILE A 222 -13.68 19.57 4.31
C ILE A 222 -12.63 18.94 3.40
N LEU A 223 -12.68 17.61 3.30
CA LEU A 223 -11.86 16.83 2.37
C LEU A 223 -12.62 15.59 1.89
N GLY A 224 -12.58 15.32 0.59
CA GLY A 224 -13.00 14.04 0.01
C GLY A 224 -11.82 13.07 -0.10
N VAL A 225 -12.06 11.79 0.10
CA VAL A 225 -11.05 10.74 -0.12
C VAL A 225 -11.67 9.52 -0.77
N SER A 226 -11.05 9.03 -1.84
CA SER A 226 -11.43 7.80 -2.53
C SER A 226 -10.29 6.79 -2.52
N GLU A 227 -10.55 5.58 -3.02
CA GLU A 227 -9.51 4.62 -3.36
C GLU A 227 -8.71 5.08 -4.59
N GLY A 228 -9.39 5.37 -5.71
CA GLY A 228 -8.76 5.73 -6.98
C GLY A 228 -8.74 7.23 -7.26
N ALA A 229 -7.67 7.73 -7.89
CA ALA A 229 -7.52 9.15 -8.26
C ALA A 229 -8.70 9.68 -9.09
N GLU A 230 -9.28 8.83 -9.91
CA GLU A 230 -10.17 9.29 -10.97
C GLU A 230 -11.61 9.31 -10.49
N THR A 231 -11.97 8.36 -9.63
CA THR A 231 -13.13 8.43 -8.74
C THR A 231 -13.11 9.72 -7.91
N ALA A 232 -11.97 10.05 -7.29
CA ALA A 232 -11.82 11.29 -6.52
C ALA A 232 -12.04 12.52 -7.39
N LEU A 233 -11.35 12.63 -8.53
CA LEU A 233 -11.50 13.76 -9.45
C LEU A 233 -12.92 13.89 -9.98
N ALA A 234 -13.59 12.78 -10.31
CA ALA A 234 -14.97 12.81 -10.79
C ALA A 234 -15.93 13.35 -9.71
N ALA A 235 -15.79 12.86 -8.48
CA ALA A 235 -16.53 13.38 -7.34
C ALA A 235 -16.20 14.86 -7.06
N SER A 236 -14.95 15.29 -7.21
CA SER A 236 -14.57 16.70 -7.08
C SER A 236 -15.29 17.56 -8.12
N CYS A 237 -15.40 17.11 -9.37
CA CYS A 237 -16.15 17.81 -10.41
C CYS A 237 -17.65 17.90 -10.09
N LEU A 238 -18.22 16.85 -9.50
CA LEU A 238 -19.64 16.79 -9.15
C LEU A 238 -20.00 17.65 -7.94
N PHE A 239 -19.14 17.67 -6.92
CA PHE A 239 -19.45 18.24 -5.61
C PHE A 239 -18.71 19.55 -5.32
N GLY A 240 -17.70 19.90 -6.11
CA GLY A 240 -16.87 21.09 -5.90
C GLY A 240 -16.07 21.02 -4.59
N ILE A 241 -15.58 19.83 -4.22
CA ILE A 241 -14.82 19.59 -2.98
C ILE A 241 -13.38 19.19 -3.29
N PRO A 242 -12.39 19.54 -2.43
CA PRO A 242 -11.03 19.05 -2.58
C PRO A 242 -10.97 17.55 -2.30
N VAL A 243 -10.11 16.84 -3.03
CA VAL A 243 -10.07 15.37 -2.99
C VAL A 243 -8.67 14.81 -2.96
N TRP A 244 -8.49 13.75 -2.18
CA TRP A 244 -7.30 12.90 -2.18
C TRP A 244 -7.65 11.49 -2.63
N ALA A 245 -6.64 10.74 -3.07
CA ALA A 245 -6.79 9.32 -3.40
C ALA A 245 -5.81 8.46 -2.62
N ALA A 246 -6.33 7.43 -1.94
CA ALA A 246 -5.58 6.55 -1.06
C ALA A 246 -4.90 5.37 -1.80
N VAL A 247 -5.00 5.35 -3.14
CA VAL A 247 -4.40 4.42 -4.11
C VAL A 247 -4.76 2.93 -3.99
N SER A 248 -5.39 2.50 -2.90
CA SER A 248 -5.87 1.15 -2.67
C SER A 248 -6.88 1.10 -1.51
N ALA A 249 -7.69 0.04 -1.45
CA ALA A 249 -8.56 -0.23 -0.31
C ALA A 249 -7.82 -0.26 1.03
N HIS A 250 -6.59 -0.81 1.06
CA HIS A 250 -5.75 -0.83 2.27
C HIS A 250 -5.26 0.58 2.66
N GLY A 251 -4.85 1.38 1.67
CA GLY A 251 -4.50 2.78 1.88
C GLY A 251 -5.68 3.57 2.47
N LEU A 252 -6.90 3.35 1.93
CA LEU A 252 -8.10 3.99 2.43
C LEU A 252 -8.40 3.61 3.89
N LYS A 253 -8.26 2.33 4.27
CA LYS A 253 -8.44 1.88 5.66
C LYS A 253 -7.46 2.55 6.63
N SER A 254 -6.24 2.86 6.18
CA SER A 254 -5.17 3.50 6.99
C SER A 254 -5.12 5.03 6.89
N PHE A 255 -5.96 5.63 6.06
CA PHE A 255 -6.01 7.08 5.83
C PHE A 255 -6.17 7.90 7.11
N THR A 256 -5.35 8.91 7.32
CA THR A 256 -5.52 9.85 8.42
C THR A 256 -5.59 11.26 7.85
N PRO A 257 -6.70 11.99 8.05
CA PRO A 257 -6.83 13.35 7.58
C PRO A 257 -5.91 14.30 8.38
N PRO A 258 -5.58 15.48 7.83
CA PRO A 258 -5.00 16.55 8.64
C PRO A 258 -5.89 16.87 9.84
N PRO A 259 -5.31 17.15 11.03
CA PRO A 259 -6.08 17.35 12.27
C PRO A 259 -7.07 18.52 12.21
N GLU A 260 -6.82 19.51 11.34
CA GLU A 260 -7.69 20.65 11.11
C GLU A 260 -8.95 20.32 10.30
N VAL A 261 -8.99 19.18 9.60
CA VAL A 261 -10.15 18.78 8.79
C VAL A 261 -11.28 18.35 9.71
N GLN A 262 -12.43 19.01 9.57
CA GLN A 262 -13.60 18.75 10.40
C GLN A 262 -14.51 17.68 9.80
N LYS A 263 -14.63 17.66 8.47
CA LYS A 263 -15.53 16.75 7.77
C LYS A 263 -14.86 16.03 6.60
N ILE A 264 -14.95 14.70 6.63
CA ILE A 264 -14.41 13.82 5.60
C ILE A 264 -15.56 13.18 4.81
N TYR A 265 -15.47 13.25 3.49
CA TYR A 265 -16.33 12.51 2.57
C TYR A 265 -15.55 11.30 2.06
N LEU A 266 -15.96 10.11 2.46
CA LEU A 266 -15.39 8.85 1.97
C LEU A 266 -16.13 8.49 0.69
N LEU A 267 -15.48 8.74 -0.44
CA LEU A 267 -16.02 8.60 -1.79
C LEU A 267 -15.81 7.16 -2.26
N GLY A 268 -16.84 6.34 -2.09
CA GLY A 268 -16.84 4.93 -2.50
C GLY A 268 -17.53 4.72 -3.84
N ASP A 269 -17.19 3.62 -4.50
CA ASP A 269 -17.89 3.14 -5.69
C ASP A 269 -19.10 2.27 -5.27
N ASN A 270 -20.17 2.30 -6.05
CA ASN A 270 -21.35 1.45 -5.87
C ASN A 270 -21.21 0.18 -6.73
N ASP A 271 -20.25 -0.67 -6.38
CA ASP A 271 -19.97 -1.93 -7.06
C ASP A 271 -20.54 -3.17 -6.34
N GLU A 272 -20.75 -4.26 -7.08
CA GLU A 272 -21.22 -5.54 -6.51
C GLU A 272 -20.18 -6.19 -5.59
N SER A 273 -18.89 -5.85 -5.75
CA SER A 273 -17.80 -6.43 -4.97
C SER A 273 -17.87 -6.05 -3.50
N GLY A 274 -18.40 -4.85 -3.19
CA GLY A 274 -18.52 -4.29 -1.85
C GLY A 274 -17.18 -4.05 -1.13
N THR A 275 -16.04 -4.33 -1.77
CA THR A 275 -14.72 -4.28 -1.11
C THR A 275 -14.32 -2.85 -0.78
N GLY A 276 -14.52 -1.92 -1.73
CA GLY A 276 -14.28 -0.50 -1.52
C GLY A 276 -15.24 0.09 -0.48
N GLN A 277 -16.52 -0.31 -0.50
CA GLN A 277 -17.53 0.13 0.46
C GLN A 277 -17.20 -0.33 1.88
N LEU A 278 -16.76 -1.59 2.04
CA LEU A 278 -16.31 -2.11 3.33
C LEU A 278 -15.08 -1.36 3.83
N ALA A 279 -14.11 -1.09 2.94
CA ALA A 279 -12.91 -0.32 3.29
C ALA A 279 -13.24 1.12 3.72
N ALA A 280 -14.16 1.79 3.02
CA ALA A 280 -14.64 3.10 3.40
C ALA A 280 -15.40 3.06 4.74
N LYS A 281 -16.26 2.06 4.96
CA LYS A 281 -16.99 1.90 6.23
C LYS A 281 -16.05 1.70 7.41
N GLU A 282 -15.05 0.82 7.27
CA GLU A 282 -14.02 0.61 8.30
C GLU A 282 -13.20 1.89 8.56
N CYS A 283 -12.84 2.62 7.51
CA CYS A 283 -12.17 3.91 7.62
C CYS A 283 -13.04 4.91 8.40
N GLY A 284 -14.31 5.06 8.04
CA GLY A 284 -15.25 5.96 8.72
C GLY A 284 -15.41 5.62 10.20
N GLN A 285 -15.53 4.34 10.55
CA GLN A 285 -15.59 3.90 11.95
C GLN A 285 -14.31 4.25 12.73
N ARG A 286 -13.14 4.06 12.13
CA ARG A 286 -11.86 4.43 12.75
C ARG A 286 -11.76 5.94 12.94
N LEU A 287 -12.12 6.73 11.93
CA LEU A 287 -12.08 8.20 11.97
C LEU A 287 -13.05 8.75 13.01
N ALA A 288 -14.25 8.20 13.12
CA ALA A 288 -15.22 8.57 14.15
C ALA A 288 -14.67 8.32 15.56
N ARG A 289 -14.00 7.18 15.79
CA ARG A 289 -13.32 6.89 17.08
C ARG A 289 -12.17 7.85 17.37
N ALA A 290 -11.56 8.42 16.33
CA ALA A 290 -10.51 9.44 16.44
C ALA A 290 -11.05 10.88 16.53
N GLY A 291 -12.38 11.07 16.58
CA GLY A 291 -13.01 12.38 16.75
C GLY A 291 -13.37 13.13 15.46
N PHE A 292 -13.20 12.51 14.29
CA PHE A 292 -13.55 13.13 13.01
C PHE A 292 -14.99 12.83 12.58
N SER A 293 -15.64 13.78 11.90
CA SER A 293 -16.91 13.54 11.22
C SER A 293 -16.65 12.98 9.82
N ALA A 294 -16.74 11.65 9.65
CA ALA A 294 -16.55 10.97 8.37
C ALA A 294 -17.86 10.31 7.87
N GLY A 295 -18.24 10.55 6.62
CA GLY A 295 -19.42 9.97 6.00
C GLY A 295 -19.10 9.26 4.68
N LEU A 296 -19.63 8.06 4.49
CA LEU A 296 -19.59 7.36 3.21
C LEU A 296 -20.58 8.00 2.24
N VAL A 297 -20.09 8.34 1.05
CA VAL A 297 -20.89 8.85 -0.06
C VAL A 297 -20.65 7.91 -1.23
N ILE A 298 -21.72 7.34 -1.77
CA ILE A 298 -21.72 6.45 -2.93
C ILE A 298 -22.74 6.95 -3.97
N PRO A 299 -22.56 6.65 -5.27
CA PRO A 299 -23.55 6.97 -6.29
C PRO A 299 -24.90 6.27 -6.02
N ASP A 300 -26.01 6.93 -6.37
CA ASP A 300 -27.36 6.36 -6.22
C ASP A 300 -27.59 5.17 -7.18
N SER A 301 -26.97 5.23 -8.36
CA SER A 301 -26.97 4.15 -9.34
C SER A 301 -25.78 3.21 -9.13
N VAL A 302 -25.90 1.96 -9.56
CA VAL A 302 -24.76 1.03 -9.63
C VAL A 302 -23.71 1.60 -10.58
N GLY A 303 -22.45 1.62 -10.15
CA GLY A 303 -21.34 2.21 -10.90
C GLY A 303 -20.39 3.02 -10.01
N ASP A 304 -19.50 3.78 -10.64
CA ASP A 304 -18.56 4.67 -9.95
C ASP A 304 -18.92 6.16 -10.11
N TRP A 305 -18.15 7.03 -9.46
CA TRP A 305 -18.36 8.49 -9.58
C TRP A 305 -18.07 9.02 -10.98
N ASN A 306 -17.31 8.28 -11.81
CA ASN A 306 -17.05 8.65 -13.19
C ASN A 306 -18.27 8.41 -14.08
N ASP A 307 -18.97 7.30 -13.89
CA ASP A 307 -20.22 6.98 -14.58
C ASP A 307 -21.28 8.06 -14.30
N GLU A 308 -21.45 8.45 -13.04
CA GLU A 308 -22.38 9.52 -12.62
C GLU A 308 -22.01 10.87 -13.27
N LEU A 309 -20.72 11.21 -13.34
CA LEU A 309 -20.25 12.44 -13.98
C LEU A 309 -20.56 12.46 -15.48
N LEU A 310 -20.31 11.35 -16.17
CA LEU A 310 -20.61 11.22 -17.59
C LEU A 310 -22.13 11.33 -17.85
N ALA A 311 -22.94 10.66 -17.03
CA ALA A 311 -24.39 10.72 -17.12
C ALA A 311 -24.93 12.15 -16.97
N ARG A 312 -24.46 12.91 -15.96
CA ARG A 312 -24.88 14.31 -15.76
C ARG A 312 -24.45 15.23 -16.88
N ARG A 313 -23.26 15.00 -17.46
CA ARG A 313 -22.78 15.80 -18.60
C ARG A 313 -23.54 15.52 -19.88
N ALA A 314 -23.99 14.29 -20.09
CA ALA A 314 -24.81 13.94 -21.25
C ALA A 314 -26.24 14.50 -21.18
N ALA A 315 -26.70 14.90 -19.99
CA ALA A 315 -28.03 15.47 -19.76
C ALA A 315 -28.12 17.00 -19.92
N ILE A 316 -26.99 17.67 -20.20
CA ILE A 316 -26.88 19.13 -20.42
C ILE A 316 -26.71 19.39 -21.92
#